data_AF-A0A2V9TPN5-F1
#
_entry.id   AF-A0A2V9TPN5-F1
#
_cell.length_a   1.000
_cell.length_b   1.000
_cell.length_c   1.000
_cell.angle_alpha   90.00
_cell.angle_beta   90.00
_cell.angle_gamma   90.00
#
_symmetry.space_group_name_H-M   'P 1'
#
loop_
_entity.id
_entity.type
_entity.pdbx_description
1 polymer ?
#
loop_
_entity_poly.entity_id
_entity_poly.type
_entity_poly.pdbx_seq_one_letter_code
_entity_poly.pdbx_strand_id
1 'polypeptide(L)' 'MQDAITVRKNLGNRVRALREKRRWSQEELAHQSGLARSFTGAIERGEKDLRLTTLVKLANTFKISIGKLFT' A
#
# COMPACT_ATOMS: atom_id res chain seq x y z
N MET A 1 13.47 -4.21 -18.92
CA MET A 1 12.73 -5.31 -18.25
C MET A 1 12.34 -4.83 -16.86
N GLN A 2 11.12 -5.12 -16.38
CA GLN A 2 10.69 -4.63 -15.06
C GLN A 2 11.38 -5.40 -13.94
N ASP A 3 12.05 -4.69 -13.04
CA ASP A 3 12.64 -5.28 -11.82
C ASP A 3 11.59 -5.35 -10.70
N ALA A 4 11.38 -6.54 -10.15
CA ALA A 4 10.37 -6.79 -9.13
C ALA A 4 10.64 -6.04 -7.81
N ILE A 5 11.89 -5.73 -7.49
CA ILE A 5 12.24 -4.93 -6.31
C ILE A 5 11.78 -3.48 -6.53
N THR A 6 12.10 -2.91 -7.69
CA THR A 6 11.73 -1.55 -8.09
C THR A 6 10.22 -1.37 -8.13
N VAL A 7 9.48 -2.33 -8.70
CA VAL A 7 8.00 -2.30 -8.75
C VAL A 7 7.39 -2.28 -7.35
N ARG A 8 7.88 -3.13 -6.43
CA ARG A 8 7.38 -3.17 -5.04
C ARG A 8 7.70 -1.88 -4.28
N LYS A 9 8.90 -1.31 -4.44
CA LYS A 9 9.25 -0.02 -3.83
C LYS A 9 8.35 1.11 -4.34
N ASN A 10 8.09 1.17 -5.63
CA ASN A 10 7.20 2.18 -6.22
C ASN A 10 5.77 2.06 -5.69
N LEU A 11 5.25 0.83 -5.60
CA LEU A 11 3.95 0.57 -4.98
C LEU A 11 3.93 0.99 -3.50
N GLY A 12 4.96 0.63 -2.73
CA GLY A 12 5.09 1.02 -1.32
C GLY A 12 5.09 2.54 -1.13
N ASN A 13 5.86 3.26 -1.95
CA ASN A 13 5.89 4.73 -1.98
C ASN A 13 4.51 5.31 -2.33
N ARG A 14 3.79 4.70 -3.28
CA ARG A 14 2.45 5.14 -3.66
C ARG A 14 1.44 4.96 -2.52
N VAL A 15 1.48 3.82 -1.83
CA VAL A 15 0.66 3.56 -0.63
C VAL A 15 0.95 4.61 0.46
N ARG A 16 2.23 4.89 0.71
CA ARG A 16 2.65 5.94 1.65
C ARG A 16 2.10 7.32 1.29
N ALA A 17 2.22 7.71 0.02
CA ALA A 17 1.71 9.01 -0.45
C ALA A 17 0.19 9.12 -0.29
N LEU A 18 -0.57 8.05 -0.59
CA LEU A 18 -2.02 8.00 -0.41
C LEU A 18 -2.43 8.08 1.07
N ARG A 19 -1.63 7.49 1.96
CA ARG A 19 -1.82 7.57 3.41
C ARG A 19 -1.56 8.98 3.93
N GLU A 20 -0.43 9.58 3.55
CA GLU A 20 -0.04 10.93 3.98
C GLU A 20 -1.00 12.00 3.45
N LYS A 21 -1.52 11.85 2.22
CA LYS A 21 -2.59 12.71 1.67
C LYS A 21 -3.86 12.72 2.53
N ARG A 22 -4.13 11.63 3.26
CA ARG A 22 -5.24 11.51 4.20
C ARG A 22 -4.88 11.86 5.63
N ARG A 23 -3.62 12.27 5.88
CA ARG A 23 -3.08 12.55 7.21
C ARG A 23 -3.18 11.35 8.16
N TRP A 24 -3.11 10.14 7.62
CA TRP A 24 -3.17 8.92 8.40
C TRP A 24 -1.78 8.51 8.89
N SER A 25 -1.70 8.03 10.14
CA SER A 25 -0.54 7.29 10.62
C SER A 25 -0.54 5.86 10.03
N GLN A 26 0.57 5.13 10.15
CA GLN A 26 0.59 3.70 9.74
C GLN A 26 -0.38 2.86 10.59
N GLU A 27 -0.60 3.25 11.85
CA GLU A 27 -1.62 2.69 12.74
C GLU A 27 -3.02 2.87 12.14
N GLU A 28 -3.31 4.10 11.69
CA GLU A 28 -4.61 4.44 11.12
C GLU A 28 -4.85 3.69 9.81
N LEU A 29 -3.86 3.62 8.91
CA LEU A 29 -4.00 2.83 7.69
C LEU A 29 -4.22 1.34 7.99
N ALA A 30 -3.49 0.79 8.96
CA ALA A 30 -3.69 -0.57 9.41
C ALA A 30 -5.12 -0.82 9.90
N HIS A 31 -5.63 0.07 10.75
CA HIS A 31 -7.01 0.04 11.24
C HIS A 31 -8.03 0.11 10.08
N GLN A 32 -7.90 1.11 9.20
CA GLN A 32 -8.83 1.32 8.07
C GLN A 32 -8.82 0.18 7.04
N SER A 33 -7.67 -0.48 6.85
CA SER A 33 -7.52 -1.59 5.88
C SER A 33 -7.72 -2.98 6.48
N GLY A 34 -7.86 -3.09 7.81
CA GLY A 34 -7.84 -4.36 8.52
C GLY A 34 -6.54 -5.13 8.34
N LEU A 35 -5.42 -4.44 8.21
CA LEU A 35 -4.07 -5.00 8.12
C LEU A 35 -3.33 -4.80 9.44
N ALA A 36 -2.32 -5.63 9.71
CA ALA A 36 -1.42 -5.38 10.82
C ALA A 36 -0.58 -4.12 10.55
N ARG A 37 -0.33 -3.31 11.59
CA ARG A 37 0.56 -2.14 11.53
C ARG A 37 1.95 -2.47 10.99
N SER A 38 2.56 -3.55 11.48
CA SER A 38 3.88 -4.02 11.02
C SER A 38 3.88 -4.38 9.53
N PHE A 39 2.80 -5.01 9.06
CA PHE A 39 2.62 -5.35 7.64
C PHE A 39 2.41 -4.11 6.77
N THR A 40 1.66 -3.13 7.27
CA THR A 40 1.50 -1.81 6.63
C THR A 40 2.85 -1.12 6.44
N GLY A 41 3.70 -1.12 7.47
CA GLY A 41 5.07 -0.59 7.35
C GLY A 41 5.93 -1.37 6.34
N ALA A 42 5.82 -2.69 6.31
CA ALA A 42 6.57 -3.53 5.35
C ALA A 42 6.10 -3.32 3.89
N ILE A 43 4.81 -3.07 3.68
CA ILE A 43 4.24 -2.66 2.38
C ILE A 43 4.90 -1.36 1.92
N GLU A 44 4.92 -0.33 2.77
CA GLU A 44 5.46 0.98 2.41
C GLU A 44 6.95 0.96 2.09
N ARG A 45 7.71 0.02 2.69
CA ARG A 45 9.14 -0.19 2.40
C ARG A 45 9.39 -1.11 1.20
N GLY A 46 8.34 -1.71 0.61
CA GLY A 46 8.48 -2.64 -0.52
C GLY A 46 9.09 -3.99 -0.15
N GLU A 47 9.06 -4.38 1.13
CA GLU A 47 9.71 -5.59 1.65
C GLU A 47 8.89 -6.87 1.40
N LYS A 48 7.62 -6.72 1.04
CA LYS A 48 6.68 -7.83 0.86
C LYS A 48 6.17 -7.89 -0.57
N ASP A 49 6.07 -9.11 -1.07
CA ASP A 49 5.28 -9.37 -2.26
C ASP A 49 3.80 -9.45 -1.85
N LEU A 50 2.96 -8.66 -2.53
CA LEU A 50 1.57 -8.47 -2.12
C LEU A 50 0.66 -9.35 -2.95
N ARG A 51 -0.12 -10.17 -2.24
CA ARG A 51 -1.24 -10.89 -2.85
C ARG A 51 -2.26 -9.89 -3.41
N LEU A 52 -2.95 -10.29 -4.48
CA LEU A 52 -4.01 -9.51 -5.10
C LEU A 52 -5.08 -9.06 -4.08
N THR A 53 -5.42 -9.92 -3.12
CA THR A 53 -6.38 -9.60 -2.04
C THR A 53 -5.94 -8.41 -1.18
N THR A 54 -4.64 -8.27 -0.91
CA THR A 54 -4.09 -7.10 -0.21
C THR A 54 -4.19 -5.84 -1.06
N LEU A 55 -3.92 -5.94 -2.37
CA LEU A 55 -4.07 -4.81 -3.30
C LEU A 55 -5.53 -4.33 -3.37
N VAL A 56 -6.49 -5.26 -3.44
CA VAL A 56 -7.93 -4.95 -3.40
C VAL A 56 -8.31 -4.28 -2.09
N LYS A 57 -7.84 -4.78 -0.94
CA LYS A 57 -8.07 -4.14 0.37
C LYS A 57 -7.56 -2.71 0.39
N LEU A 58 -6.33 -2.46 -0.07
CA LEU A 58 -5.74 -1.11 -0.12
C LEU A 58 -6.52 -0.19 -1.06
N ALA A 59 -6.87 -0.66 -2.25
CA ALA A 59 -7.67 0.10 -3.22
C ALA A 59 -9.02 0.52 -2.63
N ASN A 60 -9.73 -0.41 -1.98
CA ASN A 60 -11.00 -0.14 -1.30
C ASN A 60 -10.82 0.84 -0.13
N THR A 61 -9.78 0.65 0.69
CA THR A 61 -9.44 1.54 1.82
C THR A 61 -9.24 2.97 1.34
N PHE A 62 -8.54 3.12 0.21
CA PHE A 62 -8.30 4.41 -0.42
C PHE A 62 -9.41 4.85 -1.39
N LYS A 63 -10.52 4.12 -1.51
CA LYS A 63 -11.64 4.44 -2.42
C LYS A 63 -11.18 4.79 -3.85
N ILE A 64 -10.26 3.99 -4.38
CA ILE A 64 -9.73 4.13 -5.75
C ILE A 64 -9.81 2.78 -6.47
N SER A 65 -9.79 2.80 -7.80
CA SER A 65 -9.57 1.57 -8.58
C SER A 65 -8.18 1.00 -8.31
N ILE A 66 -8.02 -0.32 -8.40
CA ILE A 66 -6.73 -0.99 -8.16
C ILE A 66 -5.59 -0.46 -9.04
N GLY A 67 -5.87 -0.09 -10.30
CA GLY A 67 -4.86 0.49 -11.21
C GLY A 67 -4.25 1.80 -10.71
N LYS A 68 -5.00 2.58 -9.91
CA LYS A 68 -4.52 3.85 -9.33
C LYS A 68 -3.48 3.66 -8.22
N LEU A 69 -3.26 2.43 -7.76
CA LEU A 69 -2.12 2.08 -6.89
C LEU A 69 -0.78 2.12 -7.63
N PHE A 70 -0.79 2.22 -8.96
CA PHE A 70 0.41 2.20 -9.80
C PHE A 70 0.59 3.50 -10.62
N THR A 71 -0.18 4.56 -10.31
CA THR A 71 -0.12 5.88 -10.97
C THR A 71 -0.08 7.01 -9.96
#